data_AF-B7VPJ2-F1
#
_entry.id   AF-B7VPJ2-F1
#
_cell.length_a   1.000
_cell.length_b   1.000
_cell.length_c   1.000
_cell.angle_alpha   90.00
_cell.angle_beta   90.00
_cell.angle_gamma   90.00
#
_symmetry.space_group_name_H-M   'P 1'
#
loop_
_entity.id
_entity.type
_entity.pdbx_description
1 polymer ?
#
loop_
_entity_poly.entity_id
_entity_poly.type
_entity_poly.pdbx_seq_one_letter_code
_entity_poly.pdbx_strand_id
1 'polypeptide(L)'
;MSVVQYVLISLIGIGINHFLSEHYRKNNSTMQFIAYVIIACAFGHQHYSILFEKVVVDNWLFFFTSNAATVSDTLRFLSFVFLVLTTATLPPSKLSGLFKRLAIRT
;
A
#
# COMPACT_ATOMS: atom_id res chain seq x y z
N MET A 1 -16.13 -0.16 10.43
CA MET A 1 -15.63 0.91 9.53
C MET A 1 -16.61 1.10 8.40
N SER A 2 -17.03 2.33 8.10
CA SER A 2 -17.89 2.59 6.94
C SER A 2 -17.09 2.58 5.63
N VAL A 3 -17.76 2.34 4.49
CA VAL A 3 -17.12 2.38 3.17
C VAL A 3 -16.49 3.76 2.90
N VAL A 4 -17.14 4.84 3.33
CA VAL A 4 -16.64 6.21 3.15
C VAL A 4 -15.37 6.44 3.97
N GLN A 5 -15.36 6.00 5.23
CA GLN A 5 -14.16 6.06 6.09
C GLN A 5 -13.01 5.29 5.46
N TYR A 6 -13.29 4.10 4.92
CA TYR A 6 -12.28 3.29 4.24
C TYR A 6 -11.64 4.02 3.06
N VAL A 7 -12.48 4.58 2.17
CA VAL A 7 -12.03 5.29 0.97
C VAL A 7 -11.17 6.50 1.34
N LEU A 8 -11.60 7.30 2.32
CA LEU A 8 -10.85 8.49 2.76
C LEU A 8 -9.48 8.11 3.32
N ILE A 9 -9.42 7.12 4.21
CA ILE A 9 -8.14 6.67 4.80
C ILE A 9 -7.24 6.07 3.72
N SER A 10 -7.78 5.29 2.80
CA SER A 10 -7.02 4.67 1.70
C SER A 10 -6.42 5.72 0.76
N LEU A 11 -7.18 6.77 0.42
CA LEU A 11 -6.67 7.87 -0.41
C LEU A 11 -5.54 8.64 0.29
N ILE A 12 -5.67 8.91 1.58
CA ILE A 12 -4.62 9.55 2.37
C ILE A 12 -3.37 8.63 2.41
N GLY A 13 -3.56 7.33 2.65
CA GLY A 13 -2.48 6.36 2.67
C GLY A 13 -1.70 6.30 1.36
N ILE A 14 -2.40 6.26 0.23
CA ILE A 14 -1.78 6.30 -1.11
C ILE A 14 -1.04 7.61 -1.33
N GLY A 15 -1.63 8.75 -0.93
CA GLY A 15 -0.97 10.05 -1.03
C GLY A 15 0.35 10.11 -0.24
N ILE A 16 0.35 9.63 1.00
CA ILE A 16 1.56 9.53 1.84
C ILE A 16 2.57 8.57 1.22
N ASN A 17 2.13 7.41 0.75
CA ASN A 17 3.01 6.41 0.16
C ASN A 17 3.68 6.92 -1.13
N HIS A 18 2.91 7.61 -1.98
CA HIS A 18 3.42 8.26 -3.18
C HIS A 18 4.42 9.38 -2.84
N PHE A 19 4.11 10.22 -1.86
CA PHE A 19 5.01 11.28 -1.41
C PHE A 19 6.35 10.72 -0.92
N LEU A 20 6.33 9.67 -0.10
CA LEU A 20 7.55 9.02 0.41
C LEU A 20 8.32 8.31 -0.71
N SER A 21 7.64 7.66 -1.64
CA SER A 21 8.25 7.03 -2.82
C SER A 21 8.99 8.05 -3.68
N GLU A 22 8.37 9.20 -3.98
CA GLU A 22 8.99 10.30 -4.73
C GLU A 22 10.15 10.94 -3.96
N HIS A 23 9.99 11.11 -2.64
CA HIS A 23 11.03 11.70 -1.80
C HIS A 23 12.26 10.78 -1.71
N TYR A 24 12.05 9.47 -1.53
CA TYR A 24 13.10 8.46 -1.62
C TYR A 24 13.78 8.48 -2.99
N ARG A 25 13.02 8.59 -4.10
CA ARG A 25 13.59 8.65 -5.45
C ARG A 25 14.57 9.83 -5.62
N LYS A 26 14.28 10.98 -4.98
CA LYS A 26 15.11 12.20 -5.09
C LYS A 26 16.35 12.15 -4.19
N ASN A 27 16.20 11.70 -2.94
CA ASN A 27 17.28 11.77 -1.94
C ASN A 27 18.06 10.46 -1.79
N ASN A 28 17.51 9.34 -2.27
CA ASN A 28 18.08 7.99 -2.18
C ASN A 28 18.54 7.61 -0.75
N SER A 29 17.83 8.12 0.26
CA SER A 29 18.14 7.88 1.68
C SER A 29 17.51 6.59 2.18
N THR A 30 18.31 5.75 2.83
CA THR A 30 17.86 4.48 3.41
C THR A 30 16.74 4.68 4.44
N MET A 31 16.79 5.74 5.23
CA MET A 31 15.75 6.02 6.23
C MET A 31 14.38 6.30 5.59
N GLN A 32 14.39 6.95 4.42
CA GLN A 32 13.17 7.25 3.66
C GLN A 32 12.63 6.01 2.96
N PHE A 33 13.51 5.14 2.48
CA PHE A 33 13.12 3.83 1.97
C PHE A 33 12.45 2.98 3.06
N ILE A 34 13.04 2.93 4.26
CA ILE A 34 12.45 2.19 5.40
C ILE A 34 11.08 2.76 5.76
N ALA A 35 10.94 4.08 5.86
CA ALA A 35 9.65 4.73 6.14
C ALA A 35 8.59 4.42 5.06
N TYR A 36 8.98 4.47 3.78
CA TYR A 36 8.15 4.07 2.65
C TYR A 36 7.69 2.60 2.79
N VAL A 37 8.61 1.66 3.03
CA VAL A 37 8.29 0.24 3.15
C VAL A 37 7.34 -0.03 4.30
N ILE A 38 7.56 0.57 5.47
CA ILE A 38 6.68 0.40 6.64
C ILE A 38 5.25 0.85 6.30
N ILE A 39 5.11 2.02 5.68
CA ILE A 39 3.80 2.57 5.31
C ILE A 39 3.15 1.72 4.21
N ALA A 40 3.88 1.38 3.15
CA ALA A 40 3.39 0.51 2.08
C ALA A 40 2.92 -0.85 2.61
N CYS A 41 3.67 -1.47 3.53
CA CYS A 41 3.28 -2.73 4.17
C CYS A 41 2.06 -2.57 5.07
N ALA A 42 1.98 -1.50 5.88
CA ALA A 42 0.84 -1.28 6.77
C ALA A 42 -0.47 -1.09 5.98
N PHE A 43 -0.46 -0.26 4.94
CA PHE A 43 -1.63 -0.05 4.08
C PHE A 43 -1.93 -1.28 3.21
N GLY A 44 -0.89 -1.90 2.63
CA GLY A 44 -1.03 -3.11 1.82
C GLY A 44 -1.60 -4.29 2.59
N HIS A 45 -1.17 -4.49 3.84
CA HIS A 45 -1.71 -5.54 4.72
C HIS A 45 -3.20 -5.32 4.98
N GLN A 46 -3.65 -4.09 5.22
CA GLN A 46 -5.07 -3.80 5.42
C GLN A 46 -5.89 -4.12 4.18
N HIS A 47 -5.46 -3.66 3.00
CA HIS A 47 -6.15 -3.93 1.74
C HIS A 47 -6.19 -5.43 1.44
N TYR A 48 -5.10 -6.15 1.72
CA TYR A 48 -5.01 -7.60 1.56
C TYR A 48 -5.97 -8.34 2.51
N SER A 49 -5.95 -8.02 3.81
CA SER A 49 -6.81 -8.63 4.82
C SER A 49 -8.29 -8.46 4.49
N ILE A 50 -8.70 -7.26 4.06
CA ILE A 50 -10.10 -7.03 3.68
C ILE A 50 -10.47 -7.82 2.42
N LEU A 51 -9.57 -7.92 1.44
CA LEU A 51 -9.82 -8.61 0.18
C LEU A 51 -9.96 -10.14 0.36
N PHE A 52 -9.01 -10.75 1.07
CA PHE A 52 -8.86 -12.20 1.17
C PHE A 52 -9.43 -12.78 2.47
N GLU A 53 -9.11 -12.17 3.61
CA GLU A 53 -9.52 -12.66 4.94
C GLU A 53 -10.91 -12.17 5.33
N LYS A 54 -11.42 -11.14 4.63
CA LYS A 54 -12.71 -10.48 4.92
C LYS A 54 -12.77 -9.94 6.35
N VAL A 55 -11.61 -9.54 6.88
CA VAL A 55 -11.47 -8.93 8.21
C VAL A 55 -10.83 -7.56 8.04
N VAL A 56 -11.35 -6.58 8.78
CA VAL A 56 -10.72 -5.28 8.96
C VAL A 56 -9.83 -5.41 10.20
N VAL A 57 -8.52 -5.29 10.03
CA VAL A 57 -7.60 -5.39 11.18
C VAL A 57 -7.78 -4.14 12.04
N ASP A 58 -8.02 -4.33 13.34
CA ASP A 58 -8.38 -3.28 14.30
C ASP A 58 -7.24 -2.33 14.68
N ASN A 59 -6.09 -2.42 14.01
CA ASN A 59 -4.89 -1.63 14.29
C ASN A 59 -4.32 -0.99 13.03
N TRP A 60 -5.17 -0.46 12.14
CA TRP A 60 -4.68 0.24 10.95
C TRP A 60 -3.87 1.48 11.38
N LEU A 61 -2.53 1.37 11.30
CA LEU A 61 -1.55 2.36 11.77
C LEU A 61 -1.80 2.84 13.21
N PHE A 62 -2.35 2.01 14.10
CA PHE A 62 -2.63 2.35 15.51
C PHE A 62 -3.74 3.40 15.76
N PHE A 63 -4.44 3.89 14.73
CA PHE A 63 -5.38 5.02 14.88
C PHE A 63 -6.86 4.65 14.85
N PHE A 64 -7.22 3.46 14.33
CA PHE A 64 -8.62 3.14 14.04
C PHE A 64 -9.01 1.74 14.49
N THR A 65 -9.83 1.67 15.54
CA THR A 65 -10.56 0.44 15.93
C THR A 65 -11.82 0.31 15.09
N SER A 66 -12.06 -0.87 14.51
CA SER A 66 -13.19 -1.11 13.63
C SER A 66 -14.19 -2.11 14.24
N ASN A 67 -15.29 -1.62 14.78
CA ASN A 67 -16.39 -2.49 15.26
C ASN A 67 -17.20 -3.17 14.12
N ALA A 68 -16.64 -3.38 12.93
CA ALA A 68 -17.38 -3.97 11.81
C ALA A 68 -17.22 -5.50 11.78
N ALA A 69 -18.29 -6.20 12.17
CA ALA A 69 -18.35 -7.66 12.17
C ALA A 69 -18.45 -8.29 10.77
N THR A 70 -18.72 -7.51 9.71
CA THR A 70 -18.89 -8.03 8.34
C THR A 70 -18.30 -7.08 7.29
N VAL A 71 -17.44 -7.61 6.42
CA VAL A 71 -16.91 -6.90 5.25
C VAL A 71 -17.87 -7.06 4.08
N SER A 72 -18.37 -5.95 3.52
CA SER A 72 -19.23 -5.98 2.34
C SER A 72 -18.45 -6.22 1.05
N ASP A 73 -19.10 -6.76 0.02
CA ASP A 73 -18.45 -7.00 -1.29
C ASP A 73 -17.95 -5.71 -1.95
N THR A 74 -18.63 -4.58 -1.74
CA THR A 74 -18.16 -3.26 -2.18
C THR A 74 -16.82 -2.90 -1.54
N LEU A 75 -16.66 -3.20 -0.26
CA LEU A 75 -15.42 -2.94 0.48
C LEU A 75 -14.29 -3.86 -0.01
N ARG A 76 -14.61 -5.11 -0.37
CA ARG A 76 -13.64 -6.04 -1.01
C ARG A 76 -13.18 -5.53 -2.37
N PHE A 77 -14.10 -5.10 -3.23
CA PHE A 77 -13.74 -4.55 -4.54
C PHE A 77 -12.88 -3.29 -4.41
N LEU A 78 -13.24 -2.37 -3.51
CA LEU A 78 -12.43 -1.18 -3.24
C LEU A 78 -11.04 -1.54 -2.69
N SER A 79 -10.96 -2.58 -1.87
CA SER A 79 -9.67 -3.06 -1.34
C SER A 79 -8.75 -3.58 -2.42
N PHE A 80 -9.29 -4.29 -3.41
CA PHE A 80 -8.53 -4.68 -4.58
C PHE A 80 -7.99 -3.46 -5.35
N VAL A 81 -8.84 -2.46 -5.61
CA VAL A 81 -8.43 -1.23 -6.29
C VAL A 81 -7.31 -0.52 -5.53
N PHE A 82 -7.46 -0.34 -4.22
CA PHE A 82 -6.45 0.33 -3.41
C PHE A 82 -5.16 -0.49 -3.23
N LEU A 83 -5.23 -1.82 -3.21
CA LEU A 83 -4.04 -2.67 -3.23
C LEU A 83 -3.25 -2.48 -4.53
N VAL A 84 -3.94 -2.46 -5.68
CA VAL A 84 -3.31 -2.21 -6.98
C VAL A 84 -2.68 -0.82 -7.02
N LEU A 85 -3.40 0.21 -6.57
CA LEU A 85 -2.88 1.58 -6.51
C LEU A 85 -1.67 1.70 -5.57
N THR A 86 -1.70 1.06 -4.41
CA THR A 86 -0.56 1.03 -3.47
C THR A 86 0.64 0.37 -4.12
N THR A 87 0.44 -0.73 -4.85
CA THR A 87 1.51 -1.39 -5.60
C THR A 87 2.04 -0.50 -6.73
N ALA A 88 1.19 0.28 -7.39
CA ALA A 88 1.60 1.23 -8.43
C ALA A 88 2.44 2.40 -7.90
N THR A 89 2.40 2.69 -6.58
CA THR A 89 3.29 3.69 -5.97
C THR A 89 4.72 3.20 -5.75
N LEU A 90 5.02 1.93 -6.06
CA LEU A 90 6.38 1.40 -6.00
C LEU A 90 7.34 2.25 -6.83
N PRO A 91 8.42 2.78 -6.23
CA PRO A 91 9.39 3.55 -6.98
C PRO A 91 9.99 2.65 -8.06
N PRO A 92 10.19 3.15 -9.29
CA PRO A 92 10.75 2.36 -10.39
C PRO A 92 12.11 1.82 -9.95
N SER A 93 12.18 0.51 -9.74
CA SER A 93 13.39 -0.14 -9.26
C SER A 93 14.38 -0.30 -10.41
N LYS A 94 15.67 -0.21 -10.08
CA LYS A 94 16.75 -0.59 -11.00
C LYS A 94 16.72 -2.09 -11.40
N LEU A 95 15.73 -2.87 -10.98
CA LEU A 95 15.50 -4.25 -11.45
C LEU A 95 15.37 -4.32 -12.97
N SER A 96 14.78 -3.30 -13.61
CA SER A 96 14.80 -3.16 -15.08
C SER A 96 16.24 -3.19 -15.63
N GLY A 97 17.19 -2.56 -14.94
CA GLY A 97 18.61 -2.61 -15.27
C GLY A 97 19.25 -3.98 -14.99
N LEU A 98 18.78 -4.71 -13.98
CA LEU A 98 19.24 -6.07 -13.69
C LEU A 98 18.76 -7.07 -14.75
N PHE A 99 17.49 -7.00 -15.15
CA PHE A 99 16.94 -7.80 -16.26
C PHE A 99 17.58 -7.43 -17.60
N LYS A 100 17.83 -6.14 -17.88
CA LYS A 100 18.61 -5.72 -19.06
C LYS A 100 20.03 -6.29 -19.03
N ARG A 101 20.71 -6.30 -17.88
CA ARG A 101 22.06 -6.86 -17.75
C ARG A 101 22.10 -8.38 -17.86
N LEU A 102 21.05 -9.07 -17.43
CA LEU A 102 20.90 -10.52 -17.62
C LEU A 102 20.57 -10.87 -19.08
N ALA A 103 19.71 -10.11 -19.75
CA ALA A 103 19.34 -10.32 -21.15
C ALA A 103 20.46 -10.03 -22.15
N ILE A 104 21.44 -9.18 -21.79
CA ILE A 104 22.65 -8.93 -22.62
C ILE A 104 23.70 -10.04 -22.44
N ARG A 105 23.56 -10.91 -21.42
CA ARG A 105 24.52 -11.99 -21.10
C ARG A 105 24.10 -13.38 -21.58
N THR A 106 22.93 -13.51 -22.21
CA THR A 106 22.45 -14.72 -22.92
C THR A 106 22.47 -14.46 -24.41
#